data_AF-A0A4Q1TLS1-F1
#
_entry.id   AF-A0A4Q1TLS1-F1
#
_cell.length_a   1.000
_cell.length_b   1.000
_cell.length_c   1.000
_cell.angle_alpha   90.00
_cell.angle_beta   90.00
_cell.angle_gamma   90.00
#
_symmetry.space_group_name_H-M   'P 1'
#
loop_
_entity.id
_entity.type
_entity.pdbx_description
1 polymer ?
#
loop_
_entity_poly.entity_id
_entity_poly.type
_entity_poly.pdbx_seq_one_letter_code
_entity_poly.pdbx_strand_id
1 'polypeptide(L)'
;MQIHFDEGAIDKIKPHLDPDKKLLLTFEDGVGPYSQHAMIHMQVQFSLNVVKASDPATDYDTKIDSNLGPILIKGYSQEDLNANMNVHFNKTLNTLILSGDGGDIDTNMGFIDFTEANGVRNNPAR
;
A
#
# COMPACT_ATOMS: atom_id res chain seq x y z
N MET A 1 -1.91 7.61 -13.50
CA MET A 1 -2.65 6.71 -12.60
C MET A 1 -2.97 7.46 -11.33
N GLN A 2 -4.09 7.15 -10.70
CA GLN A 2 -4.53 7.77 -9.44
C GLN A 2 -5.17 6.74 -8.52
N ILE A 3 -5.13 7.00 -7.22
CA ILE A 3 -5.73 6.16 -6.18
C ILE A 3 -6.52 7.02 -5.20
N HIS A 4 -7.75 6.61 -4.92
CA HIS A 4 -8.62 7.32 -3.98
C HIS A 4 -8.87 6.47 -2.73
N PHE A 5 -8.66 7.06 -1.56
CA PHE A 5 -8.95 6.42 -0.27
C PHE A 5 -10.32 6.89 0.22
N ASP A 6 -11.20 5.95 0.57
CA ASP A 6 -12.47 6.28 1.20
C ASP A 6 -12.28 6.77 2.66
N GLU A 7 -13.37 7.24 3.29
CA GLU A 7 -13.30 7.75 4.67
C GLU A 7 -12.73 6.72 5.65
N GLY A 8 -13.13 5.45 5.52
CA GLY A 8 -12.65 4.39 6.40
C GLY A 8 -11.15 4.14 6.27
N ALA A 9 -10.62 4.17 5.04
CA ALA A 9 -9.20 4.04 4.78
C ALA A 9 -8.43 5.27 5.26
N ILE A 10 -8.95 6.49 5.02
CA ILE A 10 -8.36 7.72 5.53
C ILE A 10 -8.24 7.68 7.06
N ASP A 11 -9.31 7.31 7.77
CA ASP A 11 -9.33 7.23 9.24
C ASP A 11 -8.29 6.23 9.76
N LYS A 12 -8.05 5.14 9.03
CA LYS A 12 -7.05 4.13 9.38
C LYS A 12 -5.62 4.59 9.10
N ILE A 13 -5.38 5.25 7.96
CA ILE A 13 -4.03 5.53 7.44
C ILE A 13 -3.49 6.86 7.97
N LYS A 14 -4.32 7.91 7.99
CA LYS A 14 -3.91 9.28 8.30
C LYS A 14 -3.21 9.43 9.67
N PRO A 15 -3.57 8.70 10.74
CA PRO A 15 -2.84 8.76 12.01
C PRO A 15 -1.36 8.35 11.92
N HIS A 16 -0.99 7.58 10.90
CA HIS A 16 0.38 7.15 10.66
C HIS A 16 1.16 8.14 9.80
N LEU A 17 0.53 9.18 9.25
CA LEU A 17 1.15 10.13 8.35
C LEU A 17 1.51 11.43 9.09
N ASP A 18 2.70 11.93 8.79
CA ASP A 18 3.21 13.24 9.19
C ASP A 18 4.19 13.74 8.10
N PRO A 19 4.69 14.99 8.18
CA PRO A 19 5.59 15.54 7.16
C PRO A 19 6.92 14.79 6.99
N ASP A 20 7.35 13.99 7.97
CA ASP A 20 8.59 13.20 7.94
C ASP A 20 8.34 11.77 7.41
N LYS A 21 7.14 11.48 6.92
CA LYS A 21 6.73 10.19 6.39
C LYS A 21 6.16 10.29 4.98
N LYS A 22 6.20 9.18 4.25
CA LYS A 22 5.61 9.02 2.92
C LYS A 22 4.96 7.65 2.77
N LEU A 23 4.05 7.56 1.81
CA LEU A 23 3.33 6.33 1.45
C LEU A 23 3.93 5.66 0.23
N LEU A 24 4.05 4.33 0.32
CA LEU A 24 4.40 3.44 -0.78
C LEU A 24 3.25 2.45 -1.00
N LEU A 25 2.89 2.18 -2.24
CA LEU A 25 2.08 1.02 -2.60
C LEU A 25 3.03 -0.05 -3.16
N THR A 26 3.20 -1.11 -2.38
CA THR A 26 4.24 -2.12 -2.56
C THR A 26 3.65 -3.37 -3.17
N PHE A 27 4.18 -3.79 -4.31
CA PHE A 27 3.94 -5.11 -4.87
C PHE A 27 4.79 -6.14 -4.13
N GLU A 28 4.14 -7.16 -3.56
CA GLU A 28 4.78 -8.14 -2.68
C GLU A 28 5.42 -9.31 -3.44
N ASP A 29 6.58 -9.03 -4.04
CA ASP A 29 7.39 -9.98 -4.82
C ASP A 29 8.73 -10.33 -4.14
N GLY A 30 8.99 -9.81 -2.94
CA GLY A 30 10.24 -9.98 -2.21
C GLY A 30 11.39 -9.09 -2.70
N VAL A 31 11.14 -8.17 -3.64
CA VAL A 31 12.15 -7.21 -4.13
C VAL A 31 12.09 -5.92 -3.31
N GLY A 32 13.25 -5.48 -2.84
CA GLY A 32 13.41 -4.24 -2.09
C GLY A 32 13.14 -4.37 -0.59
N PRO A 33 13.51 -3.35 0.21
CA PRO A 33 13.53 -3.44 1.67
C PRO A 33 12.15 -3.46 2.33
N TYR A 34 11.12 -3.01 1.62
CA TYR A 34 9.75 -2.90 2.13
C TYR A 34 8.83 -4.01 1.62
N SER A 35 9.31 -4.86 0.72
CA SER A 35 8.55 -6.03 0.29
C SER A 35 8.81 -7.20 1.23
N GLN A 36 7.75 -7.90 1.62
CA GLN A 36 7.83 -9.14 2.35
C GLN A 36 8.23 -10.28 1.39
N HIS A 37 8.90 -11.32 1.92
CA HIS A 37 9.24 -12.49 1.12
C HIS A 37 7.95 -13.16 0.63
N ALA A 38 7.85 -13.44 -0.67
CA ALA A 38 6.76 -14.16 -1.34
C ALA A 38 6.63 -15.65 -0.91
N MET A 39 7.05 -15.99 0.31
CA MET A 39 6.89 -17.32 0.87
C MET A 39 5.48 -17.42 1.42
N ILE A 40 4.60 -18.02 0.61
CA ILE A 40 3.17 -18.30 0.85
C ILE A 40 2.30 -17.11 0.44
N HIS A 41 1.76 -17.09 -0.79
CA HIS A 41 0.35 -16.78 -1.08
C HIS A 41 0.07 -16.92 -2.59
N MET A 42 -0.97 -17.67 -2.94
CA MET A 42 -1.44 -17.89 -4.32
C MET A 42 -2.24 -16.69 -4.88
N GLN A 43 -2.17 -15.53 -4.25
CA GLN A 43 -2.93 -14.33 -4.60
C GLN A 43 -1.97 -13.14 -4.68
N VAL A 44 -2.16 -12.29 -5.70
CA VAL A 44 -1.47 -11.01 -5.87
C VAL A 44 -1.71 -10.19 -4.61
N GLN A 45 -0.63 -9.75 -3.97
CA GLN A 45 -0.71 -8.98 -2.75
C GLN A 45 0.00 -7.65 -2.92
N PHE A 46 -0.76 -6.60 -2.64
CA PHE A 46 -0.20 -5.27 -2.41
C PHE A 46 -0.19 -5.00 -0.91
N SER A 47 0.74 -4.16 -0.48
CA SER A 47 0.70 -3.54 0.83
C SER A 47 0.86 -2.03 0.72
N LEU A 48 0.13 -1.31 1.59
CA LEU A 48 0.34 0.11 1.78
C LEU A 48 1.33 0.31 2.93
N ASN A 49 2.47 0.91 2.61
CA ASN A 49 3.60 1.02 3.52
C ASN A 49 3.89 2.48 3.85
N VAL A 50 3.99 2.77 5.14
CA VAL A 50 4.46 4.05 5.66
C VAL A 50 5.95 3.95 5.95
N VAL A 51 6.73 4.86 5.36
CA VAL A 51 8.18 4.91 5.52
C VAL A 51 8.63 6.35 5.79
N LYS A 52 9.88 6.55 6.21
CA LYS A 52 10.43 7.90 6.37
C LYS A 52 10.50 8.62 5.03
N ALA A 53 10.13 9.89 4.99
CA ALA A 53 10.23 10.75 3.81
C ALA A 53 11.69 10.85 3.30
N SER A 54 12.66 10.80 4.23
CA SER A 54 14.10 10.82 3.93
C SER A 54 14.62 9.53 3.30
N ASP A 55 13.87 8.44 3.33
CA ASP A 55 14.28 7.19 2.69
C ASP A 55 14.28 7.39 1.17
N PRO A 56 15.32 6.99 0.42
CA PRO A 56 15.34 7.18 -1.02
C PRO A 56 14.28 6.34 -1.75
N ALA A 57 13.83 5.22 -1.18
CA ALA A 57 12.87 4.27 -1.74
C ALA A 57 13.20 3.96 -3.22
N THR A 58 14.45 3.58 -3.50
CA THR A 58 15.00 3.50 -4.87
C THR A 58 14.24 2.56 -5.81
N ASP A 59 13.57 1.55 -5.27
CA ASP A 59 12.77 0.61 -6.05
C ASP A 59 11.38 1.16 -6.41
N TYR A 60 10.99 2.31 -5.85
CA TYR A 60 9.69 2.96 -6.01
C TYR A 60 9.83 4.21 -6.89
N ASP A 61 10.09 3.98 -8.18
CA ASP A 61 10.46 5.00 -9.16
C ASP A 61 9.26 5.73 -9.81
N THR A 62 8.04 5.27 -9.55
CA THR A 62 6.83 5.78 -10.20
C THR A 62 5.92 6.42 -9.18
N LYS A 63 5.45 7.64 -9.47
CA LYS A 63 4.54 8.39 -8.61
C LYS A 63 3.12 8.34 -9.13
N ILE A 64 2.16 8.11 -8.23
CA ILE A 64 0.72 8.22 -8.49
C ILE A 64 0.07 9.23 -7.54
N ASP A 65 -0.99 9.89 -8.01
CA ASP A 65 -1.71 10.89 -7.23
C ASP A 65 -2.75 10.26 -6.31
N SER A 66 -2.94 10.84 -5.11
CA SER A 66 -3.99 10.42 -4.18
C SER A 66 -4.52 11.57 -3.31
N ASN A 67 -5.69 11.37 -2.71
CA ASN A 67 -6.27 12.27 -1.70
C ASN A 67 -5.58 12.21 -0.32
N LEU A 68 -4.57 11.37 -0.14
CA LEU A 68 -3.65 11.36 1.02
C LEU A 68 -2.27 11.94 0.70
N GLY A 69 -2.09 12.49 -0.51
CA GLY A 69 -0.80 12.94 -1.02
C GLY A 69 -0.20 11.96 -2.05
N PRO A 70 0.97 12.27 -2.61
CA PRO A 70 1.57 11.41 -3.63
C PRO A 70 2.01 10.06 -3.04
N ILE A 71 1.80 8.98 -3.80
CA ILE A 71 2.23 7.63 -3.44
C ILE A 71 3.25 7.17 -4.46
N LEU A 72 4.28 6.46 -4.00
CA LEU A 72 5.27 5.84 -4.88
C LEU A 72 4.98 4.35 -5.03
N ILE A 73 5.21 3.81 -6.24
CA ILE A 73 5.08 2.40 -6.58
C ILE A 73 6.34 1.94 -7.30
N LYS A 74 6.55 0.62 -7.31
CA LYS A 74 7.54 0.01 -8.20
C LYS A 74 7.04 0.15 -9.64
N GLY A 75 7.81 0.75 -10.54
CA GLY A 75 7.30 1.11 -11.87
C GLY A 75 6.78 -0.08 -12.68
N TYR A 76 7.37 -1.26 -12.52
CA TYR A 76 6.90 -2.47 -13.19
C TYR A 76 5.56 -2.98 -12.65
N SER A 77 5.23 -2.74 -11.37
CA SER A 77 3.95 -3.15 -10.77
C SER A 77 2.72 -2.47 -11.38
N GLN A 78 2.92 -1.46 -12.23
CA GLN A 78 1.84 -0.87 -13.01
C GLN A 78 1.11 -1.88 -13.91
N GLU A 79 1.77 -2.98 -14.29
CA GLU A 79 1.15 -4.04 -15.11
C GLU A 79 0.00 -4.76 -14.38
N ASP A 80 0.02 -4.78 -13.05
CA ASP A 80 -0.99 -5.40 -12.19
C ASP A 80 -1.99 -4.38 -11.61
N LEU A 81 -1.90 -3.10 -12.01
CA LEU A 81 -2.72 -2.00 -11.49
C LEU A 81 -3.63 -1.40 -12.57
N ASN A 82 -4.59 -0.58 -12.15
CA ASN A 82 -5.49 0.13 -13.06
C ASN A 82 -5.25 1.64 -13.04
N ALA A 83 -5.76 2.34 -14.07
CA ALA A 83 -5.61 3.78 -14.20
C ALA A 83 -6.28 4.54 -13.06
N ASN A 84 -7.48 4.12 -12.67
CA ASN A 84 -8.25 4.64 -11.55
C ASN A 84 -8.42 3.54 -10.50
N MET A 85 -7.87 3.76 -9.31
CA MET A 85 -7.94 2.82 -8.20
C MET A 85 -8.68 3.42 -7.00
N ASN A 86 -9.25 2.55 -6.18
CA ASN A 86 -9.88 2.90 -4.93
C ASN A 86 -9.37 1.99 -3.82
N VAL A 87 -9.22 2.55 -2.62
CA VAL A 87 -8.93 1.79 -1.40
C VAL A 87 -10.09 2.00 -0.43
N HIS A 88 -10.76 0.89 -0.12
CA HIS A 88 -11.85 0.83 0.85
C HIS A 88 -11.39 0.10 2.10
N PHE A 89 -11.75 0.61 3.28
CA PHE A 89 -11.57 -0.14 4.53
C PHE A 89 -12.81 -0.95 4.91
N ASN A 90 -12.71 -2.27 4.78
CA ASN A 90 -13.74 -3.20 5.24
C ASN A 90 -13.66 -3.37 6.76
N LYS A 91 -14.50 -2.63 7.49
CA LYS A 91 -14.54 -2.66 8.97
C LYS A 91 -14.89 -4.03 9.54
N THR A 92 -15.68 -4.83 8.83
CA THR A 92 -16.11 -6.17 9.29
C THR A 92 -14.95 -7.16 9.28
N LEU A 93 -14.15 -7.14 8.22
CA LEU A 93 -12.97 -8.02 8.09
C LEU A 93 -11.69 -7.40 8.63
N ASN A 94 -11.72 -6.09 8.94
CA ASN A 94 -10.56 -5.28 9.30
C ASN A 94 -9.45 -5.35 8.23
N THR A 95 -9.85 -5.34 6.95
CA THR A 95 -8.94 -5.39 5.80
C THR A 95 -9.07 -4.14 4.92
N LEU A 96 -7.99 -3.76 4.25
CA LEU A 96 -8.06 -2.82 3.15
C LEU A 96 -8.32 -3.60 1.86
N ILE A 97 -9.15 -3.04 0.99
CA ILE A 97 -9.48 -3.58 -0.32
C ILE A 97 -8.99 -2.58 -1.36
N LEU A 98 -8.10 -3.01 -2.25
CA LEU A 98 -7.69 -2.30 -3.45
C LEU A 98 -8.56 -2.77 -4.62
N SER A 99 -9.23 -1.83 -5.28
CA SER A 99 -10.01 -2.08 -6.49
C SER A 99 -9.66 -1.09 -7.58
N GLY A 100 -9.98 -1.43 -8.82
CA GLY A 100 -9.82 -0.56 -9.99
C GLY A 100 -11.01 -0.63 -10.92
N ASP A 101 -10.84 -0.07 -12.12
CA ASP A 101 -11.86 -0.06 -13.18
C ASP A 101 -12.37 -1.48 -13.55
N GLY A 102 -11.54 -2.52 -13.35
CA GLY A 102 -11.86 -3.92 -13.62
C GLY A 102 -12.48 -4.71 -12.45
N GLY A 103 -12.68 -4.10 -11.29
CA GLY A 103 -13.11 -4.76 -10.06
C GLY A 103 -12.01 -4.86 -9.00
N ASP A 104 -12.13 -5.82 -8.09
CA ASP A 104 -11.17 -6.01 -7.00
C ASP A 104 -9.80 -6.47 -7.53
N ILE A 105 -8.74 -5.80 -7.08
CA ILE A 105 -7.34 -6.13 -7.38
C ILE A 105 -6.78 -6.96 -6.22
N ASP A 106 -6.98 -6.49 -4.99
CA ASP A 106 -6.57 -7.18 -3.76
C ASP A 106 -7.62 -6.92 -2.66
N THR A 107 -8.20 -7.99 -2.11
CA THR A 107 -9.25 -7.90 -1.07
C THR A 107 -8.72 -8.04 0.36
N ASN A 108 -7.41 -8.26 0.50
CA ASN A 108 -6.72 -8.36 1.78
C ASN A 108 -5.40 -7.57 1.75
N MET A 109 -5.46 -6.34 1.23
CA MET A 109 -4.29 -5.48 1.10
C MET A 109 -3.70 -5.17 2.48
N GLY A 110 -2.39 -5.41 2.61
CA GLY A 110 -1.64 -5.17 3.84
C GLY A 110 -1.52 -3.69 4.17
N PHE A 111 -1.30 -3.37 5.45
CA PHE A 111 -0.91 -2.04 5.90
C PHE A 111 0.22 -2.15 6.92
N ILE A 112 1.36 -1.51 6.63
CA ILE A 112 2.58 -1.61 7.45
C ILE A 112 3.15 -0.21 7.70
N ASP A 113 3.32 0.16 8.97
CA ASP A 113 4.13 1.33 9.33
C ASP A 113 5.55 0.90 9.71
N PHE A 114 6.50 1.03 8.78
CA PHE A 114 7.91 0.68 9.01
C PHE A 114 8.64 1.65 9.95
N THR A 115 8.00 2.75 10.34
CA THR A 115 8.54 3.69 11.33
C THR A 115 8.19 3.29 12.76
N GLU A 116 7.30 2.31 12.94
CA GLU A 116 6.91 1.77 14.24
C GLU A 116 7.59 0.44 14.53
N ALA A 117 8.01 0.23 15.80
CA ALA A 117 8.73 -0.97 16.22
C ALA A 117 7.97 -2.29 15.98
N ASN A 118 6.64 -2.25 15.90
CA ASN A 118 5.78 -3.42 15.70
C ASN A 118 5.05 -3.41 14.35
N GLY A 119 5.34 -2.49 13.42
CA GLY A 119 4.56 -2.34 12.19
C GLY A 119 4.43 -3.62 11.37
N VAL A 120 5.54 -4.36 11.22
CA VAL A 120 5.57 -5.63 10.46
C VAL A 120 4.75 -6.74 11.13
N ARG A 121 4.59 -6.72 12.46
CA ARG A 121 3.83 -7.75 13.19
C ARG A 121 2.32 -7.63 13.01
N ASN A 122 1.84 -6.43 12.67
CA ASN A 122 0.42 -6.12 12.57
C ASN A 122 -0.12 -6.23 11.13
N ASN A 123 0.68 -6.73 10.19
CA ASN A 123 0.26 -6.92 8.80
C ASN A 123 -0.76 -8.09 8.73
N PRO A 124 -2.01 -7.88 8.29
CA PRO A 124 -2.98 -8.95 8.11
C PRO A 124 -2.68 -9.88 6.92
N ALA A 125 -1.77 -9.50 6.02
CA ALA A 125 -1.30 -10.32 4.90
C ALA A 125 -0.15 -11.29 5.27
N ARG A 126 0.03 -11.59 6.57
CA ARG A 126 1.08 -12.46 7.11
C ARG A 126 0.55 -13.82 7.56
#